data_AF-A0A1V2A7R7-F1
#
_entry.id   AF-A0A1V2A7R7-F1
#
_cell.length_a   1.000
_cell.length_b   1.000
_cell.length_c   1.000
_cell.angle_alpha   90.00
_cell.angle_beta   90.00
_cell.angle_gamma   90.00
#
_symmetry.space_group_name_H-M   'P 1'
#
loop_
_entity.id
_entity.type
_entity.pdbx_description
1 polymer ?
#
loop_
_entity_poly.entity_id
_entity_poly.type
_entity_poly.pdbx_seq_one_letter_code
_entity_poly.pdbx_strand_id
1 'polypeptide(L)'
;MAKKLADIMAELHQRGIPSPAAKLDGSAEKKVNCSKCEDQLMVHYRVHRDADWTVNPDTGKLVPDPKFMVLESDFLAMRVCGPEEARNWQRKYSIQCECVKKIRINRLMKSSEITDEFKLLGFQNFKTKGKAVIVADMKECAMDYYKEFEKIRSKRANSMALLGQPGSGKTHLMMAISNNLIVKKGVSVHYFPYVEGFNDLKEDFEQIAPKLERMKNADVLFIDDLFKPVGRGVNRKPRATEWQIEQMYAVINYRYLNHLPILVSSELDVDQMDEVDEALGSRIYEMCQDFTVVIEGDRKILNYRLVGLNDV
;
A
#
# COMPACT_ATOMS: atom_id res chain seq x y z
N MET A 1 -50.15 18.72 -12.49
CA MET A 1 -49.40 19.93 -12.88
C MET A 1 -47.92 19.58 -12.89
N ALA A 2 -47.28 19.58 -14.05
CA ALA A 2 -45.86 19.26 -14.18
C ALA A 2 -45.03 20.36 -13.52
N LYS A 3 -44.18 20.01 -12.55
CA LYS A 3 -43.21 20.95 -11.96
C LYS A 3 -42.23 21.41 -13.06
N LYS A 4 -41.97 22.71 -13.16
CA LYS A 4 -40.99 23.24 -14.11
C LYS A 4 -39.60 22.80 -13.67
N LEU A 5 -38.74 22.44 -14.62
CA LEU A 5 -37.36 21.99 -14.38
C LEU A 5 -36.56 22.98 -13.51
N ALA A 6 -36.88 24.27 -13.60
CA ALA A 6 -36.29 25.33 -12.78
C ALA A 6 -36.57 25.16 -11.27
N ASP A 7 -37.74 24.66 -10.90
CA ASP A 7 -38.15 24.48 -9.49
C ASP A 7 -37.43 23.28 -8.86
N ILE A 8 -37.14 22.24 -9.66
CA ILE A 8 -36.37 21.06 -9.24
C ILE A 8 -34.89 21.42 -9.01
N MET A 9 -34.32 22.28 -9.85
CA MET A 9 -32.94 22.73 -9.71
C MET A 9 -32.74 23.65 -8.49
N ALA A 10 -33.76 24.44 -8.13
CA ALA A 10 -33.74 25.26 -6.92
C ALA A 10 -33.81 24.42 -5.62
N GLU A 11 -34.59 23.33 -5.61
CA GLU A 11 -34.65 22.36 -4.49
C GLU A 11 -33.32 21.61 -4.29
N LEU A 12 -32.58 21.34 -5.38
CA LEU A 12 -31.27 20.69 -5.32
C LEU A 12 -30.14 21.62 -4.83
N HIS A 13 -30.26 22.94 -5.05
CA HIS A 13 -29.30 23.91 -4.50
C HIS A 13 -29.51 24.23 -3.00
N GLN A 14 -30.73 24.03 -2.47
CA GLN A 14 -31.00 24.22 -1.03
C GLN A 14 -30.63 22.99 -0.18
N ARG A 15 -30.55 21.80 -0.79
CA ARG A 15 -29.98 20.60 -0.17
C ARG A 15 -28.50 20.54 -0.53
N GLY A 16 -27.65 21.16 0.28
CA GLY A 16 -26.20 21.11 0.13
C GLY A 16 -25.67 19.68 0.14
N ILE A 17 -25.65 19.04 -1.04
CA ILE A 17 -24.90 17.82 -1.31
C ILE A 17 -23.52 18.30 -1.77
N PRO A 18 -22.47 18.16 -0.95
CA PRO A 18 -21.13 18.50 -1.39
C PRO A 18 -20.74 17.57 -2.55
N SER A 19 -20.23 18.17 -3.62
CA SER A 19 -19.41 17.50 -4.63
C SER A 19 -18.34 16.64 -3.93
N PRO A 20 -17.99 15.45 -4.44
CA PRO A 20 -16.90 14.63 -3.89
C PRO A 20 -15.54 15.22 -4.28
N ALA A 21 -15.32 16.49 -3.92
CA ALA A 21 -14.01 17.01 -3.64
C ALA A 21 -13.77 16.73 -2.16
N ALA A 22 -13.10 15.62 -1.86
CA ALA A 22 -12.57 15.35 -0.53
C ALA A 22 -11.78 16.58 -0.05
N LYS A 23 -12.40 17.38 0.84
CA LYS A 23 -11.68 18.28 1.72
C LYS A 23 -10.91 17.39 2.68
N LEU A 24 -9.70 17.05 2.28
CA LEU A 24 -8.69 16.54 3.19
C LEU A 24 -8.40 17.64 4.21
N ASP A 25 -8.53 17.23 5.46
CA ASP A 25 -8.35 18.04 6.64
C ASP A 25 -7.00 18.76 6.65
N GLY A 26 -7.03 20.00 7.14
CA GLY A 26 -5.92 20.95 7.17
C GLY A 26 -4.81 20.54 8.12
N SER A 27 -4.04 19.50 7.77
CA SER A 27 -2.66 19.38 8.22
C SER A 27 -1.80 20.06 7.17
N ALA A 28 -1.14 21.16 7.54
CA ALA A 28 -0.25 21.92 6.66
C ALA A 28 0.66 20.96 5.89
N GLU A 29 0.36 20.74 4.60
CA GLU A 29 1.20 19.94 3.74
C GLU A 29 2.57 20.61 3.73
N LYS A 30 3.59 19.94 4.28
CA LYS A 30 4.99 20.34 4.05
C LYS A 30 5.17 20.36 2.54
N LYS A 31 5.11 21.55 1.94
CA LYS A 31 5.44 21.77 0.53
C LYS A 31 6.79 21.09 0.31
N VAL A 32 6.82 20.16 -0.63
CA VAL A 32 8.03 19.42 -0.97
C VAL A 32 8.92 20.41 -1.70
N ASN A 33 9.67 21.24 -0.99
CA ASN A 33 10.50 22.32 -1.51
C ASN A 33 11.58 21.74 -2.45
N CYS A 34 11.23 21.54 -3.71
CA CYS A 34 12.04 20.88 -4.69
C CYS A 34 12.82 21.91 -5.49
N SER A 35 14.10 22.07 -5.17
CA SER A 35 14.99 23.02 -5.84
C SER A 35 15.13 22.80 -7.36
N LYS A 36 14.81 21.60 -7.88
CA LYS A 36 14.95 21.27 -9.31
C LYS A 36 13.77 21.73 -10.16
N CYS A 37 12.55 21.70 -9.62
CA CYS A 37 11.33 22.08 -10.34
C CYS A 37 10.57 23.24 -9.69
N GLU A 38 11.05 23.75 -8.56
CA GLU A 38 10.39 24.83 -7.78
C GLU A 38 8.91 24.51 -7.53
N ASP A 39 8.63 23.25 -7.20
CA ASP A 39 7.31 22.70 -6.92
C ASP A 39 6.33 22.71 -8.10
N GLN A 40 6.80 22.99 -9.32
CA GLN A 40 5.99 22.98 -10.55
C GLN A 40 5.78 21.57 -11.12
N LEU A 41 6.37 20.54 -10.50
CA LEU A 41 6.28 19.11 -10.89
C LEU A 41 6.90 18.76 -12.25
N MET A 42 7.26 19.76 -13.04
CA MET A 42 7.94 19.64 -14.34
C MET A 42 9.27 20.37 -14.29
N VAL A 43 10.26 19.85 -15.00
CA VAL A 43 11.55 20.53 -15.21
C VAL A 43 11.62 20.93 -16.67
N HIS A 44 11.83 22.21 -16.91
CA HIS A 44 11.90 22.79 -18.25
C HIS A 44 13.35 22.99 -18.67
N TYR A 45 13.66 22.58 -19.89
CA TYR A 45 14.98 22.64 -20.49
C TYR A 45 14.95 23.40 -21.81
N ARG A 46 16.06 24.08 -22.09
CA ARG A 46 16.43 24.49 -23.45
C ARG A 46 17.37 23.47 -24.05
N VAL A 47 17.18 23.22 -25.33
CA VAL A 47 17.93 22.22 -26.09
C VAL A 47 18.70 22.90 -27.21
N HIS A 48 19.99 22.62 -27.28
CA HIS A 48 20.85 23.15 -28.34
C HIS A 48 20.40 22.62 -29.71
N ARG A 49 20.59 23.41 -30.77
CA ARG A 49 20.19 23.05 -32.14
C ARG A 49 20.93 21.82 -32.67
N ASP A 50 22.14 21.58 -32.16
CA ASP A 50 22.99 20.45 -32.55
C ASP A 50 22.70 19.18 -31.73
N ALA A 51 21.64 19.19 -30.92
CA ALA A 51 21.25 18.03 -30.13
C ALA A 51 20.77 16.87 -31.01
N ASP A 52 21.41 15.72 -30.82
CA ASP A 52 20.89 14.44 -31.28
C ASP A 52 19.65 14.04 -30.46
N TRP A 53 18.73 13.30 -31.08
CA TRP A 53 17.50 12.83 -30.45
C TRP A 53 17.39 11.32 -30.57
N THR A 54 17.02 10.68 -29.46
CA THR A 54 16.81 9.24 -29.38
C THR A 54 15.39 8.93 -28.93
N VAL A 55 14.85 7.79 -29.35
CA VAL A 55 13.54 7.35 -28.87
C VAL A 55 13.73 6.66 -27.53
N ASN A 56 13.04 7.12 -26.50
CA ASN A 56 13.02 6.43 -25.22
C ASN A 56 12.20 5.13 -25.38
N PRO A 57 12.80 3.95 -25.11
CA PRO A 57 12.16 2.66 -25.37
C PRO A 57 10.93 2.39 -24.49
N ASP A 58 10.89 2.98 -23.29
CA ASP A 58 9.78 2.79 -22.33
C ASP A 58 8.54 3.63 -22.68
N THR A 59 8.75 4.80 -23.31
CA THR A 59 7.68 5.79 -23.54
C THR A 59 7.41 6.07 -25.01
N GLY A 60 8.27 5.63 -25.92
CA GLY A 60 8.21 5.93 -27.36
C GLY A 60 8.45 7.40 -27.71
N LYS A 61 8.79 8.26 -26.75
CA LYS A 61 8.98 9.70 -26.95
C LYS A 61 10.42 10.01 -27.39
N LEU A 62 10.58 11.02 -28.24
CA LEU A 62 11.89 11.58 -28.56
C LEU A 62 12.47 12.31 -27.35
N VAL A 63 13.72 12.01 -27.04
CA VAL A 63 14.49 12.57 -25.93
C VAL A 63 15.80 13.11 -26.50
N PRO A 64 16.15 14.39 -26.25
CA PRO A 64 17.42 14.95 -26.69
C PRO A 64 18.56 14.38 -25.84
N ASP A 65 19.77 14.32 -26.42
CA ASP A 65 20.97 13.96 -25.67
C ASP A 65 21.14 14.94 -24.48
N PRO A 66 21.19 14.43 -23.22
CA PRO A 66 21.30 15.27 -22.02
C PRO A 66 22.44 16.27 -22.02
N LYS A 67 23.54 16.00 -22.76
CA LYS A 67 24.68 16.94 -22.85
C LYS A 67 24.34 18.24 -23.57
N PHE A 68 23.29 18.23 -24.40
CA PHE A 68 22.79 19.41 -25.12
C PHE A 68 21.54 20.02 -24.48
N MET A 69 21.31 19.73 -23.21
CA MET A 69 20.19 20.27 -22.43
C MET A 69 20.70 21.14 -21.29
N VAL A 70 20.04 22.28 -21.07
CA VAL A 70 20.27 23.17 -19.92
C VAL A 70 18.94 23.57 -19.31
N LEU A 71 18.92 23.90 -18.02
CA LEU A 71 17.69 24.36 -17.37
C LEU A 71 17.22 25.67 -18.02
N GLU A 72 15.92 25.78 -18.28
CA GLU A 72 15.34 27.00 -18.85
C GLU A 72 15.55 28.20 -17.92
N SER A 73 15.52 28.01 -16.61
CA SER A 73 15.82 29.05 -15.63
C SER A 73 17.25 29.57 -15.73
N ASP A 74 18.24 28.69 -15.93
CA ASP A 74 19.64 29.09 -16.10
C ASP A 74 19.88 29.80 -17.44
N PHE A 75 19.22 29.35 -18.50
CA PHE A 75 19.25 30.02 -19.80
C PHE A 75 18.67 31.44 -19.71
N LEU A 76 17.49 31.60 -19.11
CA LEU A 76 16.84 32.90 -18.93
C LEU A 76 17.62 33.83 -17.99
N ALA A 77 18.34 33.26 -17.02
CA ALA A 77 19.26 33.99 -16.14
C ALA A 77 20.61 34.33 -16.81
N MET A 78 20.79 34.03 -18.11
CA MET A 78 22.03 34.25 -18.86
C MET A 78 23.26 33.54 -18.27
N ARG A 79 23.07 32.39 -17.60
CA ARG A 79 24.15 31.58 -17.02
C ARG A 79 24.74 30.54 -18.00
N VAL A 80 24.09 30.36 -19.15
CA VAL A 80 24.46 29.34 -20.15
C VAL A 80 25.26 29.94 -21.31
N CYS A 81 24.78 31.01 -21.93
CA CYS A 81 25.40 31.63 -23.09
C CYS A 81 25.08 33.12 -23.16
N GLY A 82 25.84 33.85 -23.98
CA GLY A 82 25.55 35.26 -24.28
C GLY A 82 24.34 35.44 -25.23
N PRO A 83 23.81 36.67 -25.37
CA PRO A 83 22.66 36.96 -26.24
C PRO A 83 22.85 36.53 -27.71
N GLU A 84 24.07 36.61 -28.24
CA GLU A 84 24.38 36.26 -29.64
C GLU A 84 24.21 34.75 -29.93
N GLU A 85 24.46 33.91 -28.92
CA GLU A 85 24.40 32.45 -29.02
C GLU A 85 23.03 31.89 -28.62
N ALA A 86 22.17 32.70 -28.02
CA ALA A 86 20.83 32.30 -27.56
C ALA A 86 19.97 31.69 -28.68
N ARG A 87 20.20 32.11 -29.93
CA ARG A 87 19.54 31.54 -31.12
C ARG A 87 19.79 30.04 -31.31
N ASN A 88 20.86 29.49 -30.74
CA ASN A 88 21.16 28.07 -30.83
C ASN A 88 20.36 27.23 -29.82
N TRP A 89 19.64 27.84 -28.87
CA TRP A 89 18.91 27.16 -27.78
C TRP A 89 17.37 27.30 -27.90
N GLN A 90 16.86 27.40 -29.13
CA GLN A 90 15.44 27.72 -29.37
C GLN A 90 14.47 26.60 -28.97
N ARG A 91 14.88 25.34 -29.01
CA ARG A 91 14.01 24.21 -28.71
C ARG A 91 13.76 24.10 -27.20
N LYS A 92 12.50 23.85 -26.84
CA LYS A 92 12.09 23.56 -25.46
C LYS A 92 11.84 22.08 -25.28
N TYR A 93 12.21 21.56 -24.13
CA TYR A 93 11.92 20.19 -23.73
C TYR A 93 11.56 20.16 -22.26
N SER A 94 10.56 19.36 -21.88
CA SER A 94 10.08 19.31 -20.49
C SER A 94 9.93 17.87 -20.05
N ILE A 95 10.36 17.56 -18.83
CA ILE A 95 10.19 16.25 -18.23
C ILE A 95 9.51 16.36 -16.87
N GLN A 96 8.83 15.30 -16.47
CA GLN A 96 8.30 15.21 -15.11
C GLN A 96 9.46 15.16 -14.11
N CYS A 97 9.37 15.95 -13.04
CA CYS A 97 10.38 15.95 -12.00
C CYS A 97 10.34 14.65 -11.20
N GLU A 98 11.50 14.14 -10.81
CA GLU A 98 11.62 12.98 -9.93
C GLU A 98 10.93 13.18 -8.56
N CYS A 99 10.73 14.44 -8.14
CA CYS A 99 9.98 14.74 -6.92
C CYS A 99 8.54 14.24 -6.98
N VAL A 100 7.93 14.14 -8.17
CA VAL A 100 6.55 13.67 -8.34
C VAL A 100 6.41 12.23 -7.85
N LYS A 101 7.40 11.37 -8.15
CA LYS A 101 7.44 9.99 -7.64
C LYS A 101 7.50 9.97 -6.12
N LYS A 102 8.35 10.81 -5.52
CA LYS A 102 8.49 10.91 -4.05
C LYS A 102 7.20 11.43 -3.40
N ILE A 103 6.58 12.47 -3.97
CA ILE A 103 5.30 13.01 -3.51
C ILE A 103 4.22 11.92 -3.55
N ARG A 104 4.12 11.19 -4.66
CA ARG A 104 3.16 10.09 -4.81
C ARG A 104 3.38 9.00 -3.76
N ILE A 105 4.62 8.53 -3.59
CA ILE A 105 4.95 7.52 -2.56
C ILE A 105 4.58 8.03 -1.17
N ASN A 106 4.94 9.26 -0.83
CA ASN A 106 4.61 9.85 0.47
C ASN A 106 3.11 9.93 0.71
N ARG A 107 2.31 10.26 -0.31
CA ARG A 107 0.84 10.23 -0.22
C ARG A 107 0.32 8.82 0.04
N LEU A 108 0.79 7.83 -0.70
CA LEU A 108 0.41 6.43 -0.51
C LEU A 108 0.78 5.92 0.89
N MET A 109 1.99 6.22 1.36
CA MET A 109 2.43 5.86 2.71
C MET A 109 1.57 6.56 3.77
N LYS A 110 1.19 7.83 3.57
CA LYS A 110 0.32 8.56 4.52
C LYS A 110 -1.08 7.95 4.58
N SER A 111 -1.65 7.55 3.44
CA SER A 111 -2.97 6.92 3.38
C SER A 111 -2.99 5.45 3.80
N SER A 112 -1.82 4.83 3.97
CA SER A 112 -1.70 3.39 4.28
C SER A 112 -2.01 3.02 5.72
N GLU A 113 -2.06 3.99 6.65
CA GLU A 113 -2.16 3.78 8.11
C GLU A 113 -0.96 3.01 8.72
N ILE A 114 0.14 2.83 7.96
CA ILE A 114 1.40 2.25 8.44
C ILE A 114 2.17 3.27 9.28
N THR A 115 2.51 2.88 10.51
CA THR A 115 3.31 3.69 11.45
C THR A 115 4.77 3.83 10.99
N ASP A 116 5.47 4.89 11.42
CA ASP A 116 6.85 5.14 10.98
C ASP A 116 7.82 3.99 11.34
N GLU A 117 7.61 3.32 12.46
CA GLU A 117 8.40 2.14 12.84
C GLU A 117 8.19 0.98 11.86
N PHE A 118 6.95 0.74 11.44
CA PHE A 118 6.61 -0.30 10.48
C PHE A 118 7.12 -0.01 9.06
N LYS A 119 7.37 1.26 8.70
CA LYS A 119 8.02 1.62 7.44
C LYS A 119 9.47 1.12 7.34
N LEU A 120 10.09 0.84 8.49
CA LEU A 120 11.47 0.33 8.55
C LEU A 120 11.54 -1.19 8.36
N LEU A 121 10.41 -1.92 8.42
CA LEU A 121 10.39 -3.37 8.26
C LEU A 121 10.52 -3.75 6.78
N GLY A 122 11.55 -4.53 6.45
CA GLY A 122 11.85 -4.94 5.09
C GLY A 122 12.43 -6.36 5.01
N PHE A 123 12.58 -6.89 3.80
CA PHE A 123 13.15 -8.23 3.61
C PHE A 123 14.62 -8.31 4.04
N GLN A 124 15.37 -7.21 3.92
CA GLN A 124 16.80 -7.17 4.22
C GLN A 124 17.09 -7.26 5.72
N ASN A 125 16.25 -6.66 6.57
CA ASN A 125 16.42 -6.69 8.02
C ASN A 125 15.65 -7.84 8.71
N PHE A 126 14.95 -8.68 7.95
CA PHE A 126 14.38 -9.93 8.45
C PHE A 126 15.46 -11.00 8.62
N LYS A 127 15.73 -11.38 9.88
CA LYS A 127 16.83 -12.29 10.26
C LYS A 127 16.40 -13.76 10.13
N THR A 128 17.02 -14.52 9.22
CA THR A 128 16.79 -15.98 9.08
C THR A 128 17.95 -16.83 9.61
N LYS A 129 19.14 -16.24 9.78
CA LYS A 129 20.33 -16.97 10.25
C LYS A 129 20.10 -17.52 11.66
N GLY A 130 20.34 -18.83 11.84
CA GLY A 130 20.16 -19.52 13.12
C GLY A 130 18.69 -19.72 13.53
N LYS A 131 17.75 -19.57 12.59
CA LYS A 131 16.32 -19.85 12.81
C LYS A 131 15.92 -21.16 12.15
N ALA A 132 14.76 -21.69 12.55
CA ALA A 132 14.18 -22.88 11.95
C ALA A 132 13.94 -22.69 10.44
N VAL A 133 14.01 -23.78 9.68
CA VAL A 133 13.89 -23.78 8.21
C VAL A 133 12.60 -23.09 7.75
N ILE A 134 11.47 -23.38 8.42
CA ILE A 134 10.16 -22.76 8.13
C ILE A 134 10.17 -21.22 8.13
N VAL A 135 11.08 -20.59 8.88
CA VAL A 135 11.22 -19.14 8.94
C VAL A 135 11.91 -18.60 7.68
N ALA A 136 12.84 -19.36 7.11
CA ALA A 136 13.46 -19.04 5.83
C ALA A 136 12.45 -19.25 4.69
N ASP A 137 11.73 -20.37 4.70
CA ASP A 137 10.70 -20.69 3.71
C ASP A 137 9.58 -19.65 3.70
N MET A 138 9.14 -19.21 4.88
CA MET A 138 8.17 -18.12 5.04
C MET A 138 8.65 -16.82 4.38
N LYS A 139 9.94 -16.48 4.53
CA LYS A 139 10.53 -15.29 3.88
C LYS A 139 10.60 -15.47 2.36
N GLU A 140 11.00 -16.64 1.89
CA GLU A 140 11.10 -16.95 0.47
C GLU A 140 9.73 -16.86 -0.22
N CYS A 141 8.70 -17.49 0.35
CA CYS A 141 7.32 -17.39 -0.11
C CYS A 141 6.84 -15.93 -0.20
N ALA A 142 7.13 -15.11 0.83
CA ALA A 142 6.80 -13.68 0.81
C ALA A 142 7.52 -12.90 -0.30
N MET A 143 8.79 -13.24 -0.57
CA MET A 143 9.55 -12.64 -1.67
C MET A 143 9.01 -13.05 -3.04
N ASP A 144 8.59 -14.30 -3.19
CA ASP A 144 8.03 -14.81 -4.44
C ASP A 144 6.65 -14.23 -4.72
N TYR A 145 5.78 -14.12 -3.71
CA TYR A 145 4.53 -13.38 -3.82
C TYR A 145 4.78 -11.95 -4.32
N TYR A 146 5.73 -11.23 -3.71
CA TYR A 146 6.06 -9.87 -4.14
C TYR A 146 6.53 -9.80 -5.59
N LYS A 147 7.37 -10.75 -6.05
CA LYS A 147 7.84 -10.80 -7.45
C LYS A 147 6.67 -11.04 -8.42
N GLU A 148 5.83 -12.02 -8.13
CA GLU A 148 4.72 -12.46 -8.99
C GLU A 148 3.49 -11.53 -8.93
N PHE A 149 3.41 -10.63 -7.94
CA PHE A 149 2.25 -9.77 -7.68
C PHE A 149 1.59 -9.16 -8.92
N GLU A 150 2.34 -8.55 -9.85
CA GLU A 150 1.74 -7.90 -11.02
C GLU A 150 1.07 -8.89 -11.99
N LYS A 151 1.54 -10.14 -12.03
CA LYS A 151 0.96 -11.19 -12.88
C LYS A 151 -0.28 -11.82 -12.25
N ILE A 152 -0.35 -11.84 -10.92
CA ILE A 152 -1.42 -12.53 -10.18
C ILE A 152 -2.51 -11.61 -9.66
N ARG A 153 -2.26 -10.30 -9.50
CA ARG A 153 -3.16 -9.35 -8.82
C ARG A 153 -4.61 -9.34 -9.31
N SER A 154 -4.86 -9.69 -10.58
CA SER A 154 -6.20 -9.75 -11.18
C SER A 154 -6.84 -11.15 -11.20
N LYS A 155 -6.17 -12.16 -10.65
CA LYS A 155 -6.66 -13.55 -10.57
C LYS A 155 -7.49 -13.77 -9.32
N ARG A 156 -8.12 -14.95 -9.20
CA ARG A 156 -8.81 -15.39 -7.97
C ARG A 156 -7.84 -15.66 -6.83
N ALA A 157 -6.81 -16.48 -7.09
CA ALA A 157 -5.69 -16.69 -6.17
C ALA A 157 -4.64 -15.59 -6.40
N ASN A 158 -4.77 -14.51 -5.63
CA ASN A 158 -3.98 -13.30 -5.79
C ASN A 158 -3.48 -12.72 -4.46
N SER A 159 -3.69 -13.45 -3.37
CA SER A 159 -3.50 -13.01 -1.99
C SER A 159 -2.48 -13.89 -1.27
N MET A 160 -2.10 -13.51 -0.05
CA MET A 160 -1.13 -14.24 0.76
C MET A 160 -1.58 -14.32 2.22
N ALA A 161 -1.37 -15.48 2.85
CA ALA A 161 -1.64 -15.70 4.26
C ALA A 161 -0.42 -16.28 5.00
N LEU A 162 -0.12 -15.69 6.16
CA LEU A 162 0.83 -16.24 7.13
C LEU A 162 0.08 -16.57 8.42
N LEU A 163 0.12 -17.83 8.83
CA LEU A 163 -0.79 -18.40 9.83
C LEU A 163 -0.01 -19.09 10.97
N GLY A 164 -0.68 -19.40 12.09
CA GLY A 164 -0.10 -20.18 13.18
C GLY A 164 0.83 -19.42 14.13
N GLN A 165 1.98 -19.99 14.49
CA GLN A 165 2.79 -19.64 15.66
C GLN A 165 2.99 -18.12 15.90
N PRO A 166 2.65 -17.59 17.08
CA PRO A 166 2.90 -16.21 17.47
C PRO A 166 4.40 -15.86 17.49
N GLY A 167 4.72 -14.62 17.09
CA GLY A 167 6.08 -14.08 17.18
C GLY A 167 7.08 -14.65 16.17
N SER A 168 6.64 -15.40 15.16
CA SER A 168 7.47 -15.93 14.07
C SER A 168 7.87 -14.91 13.00
N GLY A 169 7.36 -13.68 13.10
CA GLY A 169 7.71 -12.58 12.18
C GLY A 169 6.75 -12.36 11.01
N LYS A 170 5.53 -12.90 11.08
CA LYS A 170 4.47 -12.74 10.05
C LYS A 170 4.20 -11.27 9.69
N THR A 171 3.90 -10.44 10.69
CA THR A 171 3.67 -8.99 10.51
C THR A 171 4.85 -8.29 9.86
N HIS A 172 6.09 -8.67 10.21
CA HIS A 172 7.29 -8.09 9.58
C HIS A 172 7.30 -8.39 8.08
N LEU A 173 7.11 -9.64 7.67
CA LEU A 173 7.14 -10.00 6.26
C LEU A 173 5.97 -9.40 5.48
N MET A 174 4.76 -9.37 6.04
CA MET A 174 3.62 -8.70 5.41
C MET A 174 3.84 -7.19 5.26
N MET A 175 4.47 -6.57 6.25
CA MET A 175 4.87 -5.16 6.17
C MET A 175 5.99 -4.94 5.15
N ALA A 176 6.95 -5.86 5.06
CA ALA A 176 8.01 -5.83 4.05
C ALA A 176 7.43 -5.91 2.63
N ILE A 177 6.44 -6.77 2.39
CA ILE A 177 5.68 -6.80 1.13
C ILE A 177 5.01 -5.45 0.90
N SER A 178 4.22 -4.98 1.88
CA SER A 178 3.45 -3.73 1.79
C SER A 178 4.32 -2.52 1.45
N ASN A 179 5.43 -2.33 2.18
CA ASN A 179 6.39 -1.25 1.94
C ASN A 179 6.99 -1.32 0.53
N ASN A 180 7.33 -2.52 0.05
CA ASN A 180 7.88 -2.68 -1.30
C ASN A 180 6.83 -2.47 -2.40
N LEU A 181 5.57 -2.87 -2.18
CA LEU A 181 4.47 -2.58 -3.09
C LEU A 181 4.27 -1.07 -3.25
N ILE A 182 4.26 -0.32 -2.15
CA ILE A 182 4.10 1.14 -2.18
C ILE A 182 5.30 1.82 -2.83
N VAL A 183 6.51 1.54 -2.34
CA VAL A 183 7.72 2.30 -2.72
C VAL A 183 8.22 1.93 -4.11
N LYS A 184 8.17 0.66 -4.48
CA LYS A 184 8.75 0.17 -5.74
C LYS A 184 7.72 0.04 -6.86
N LYS A 185 6.49 -0.41 -6.54
CA LYS A 185 5.43 -0.64 -7.53
C LYS A 185 4.37 0.47 -7.57
N GLY A 186 4.35 1.38 -6.58
CA GLY A 186 3.39 2.49 -6.55
C GLY A 186 1.94 2.04 -6.33
N VAL A 187 1.78 0.85 -5.73
CA VAL A 187 0.50 0.20 -5.41
C VAL A 187 0.06 0.65 -4.01
N SER A 188 -1.20 1.04 -3.85
CA SER A 188 -1.72 1.42 -2.54
C SER A 188 -1.91 0.19 -1.65
N VAL A 189 -1.52 0.31 -0.39
CA VAL A 189 -1.78 -0.73 0.62
C VAL A 189 -2.48 -0.05 1.79
N HIS A 190 -3.58 -0.63 2.26
CA HIS A 190 -4.25 -0.20 3.47
C HIS A 190 -3.97 -1.22 4.58
N TYR A 191 -3.30 -0.77 5.63
CA TYR A 191 -2.98 -1.58 6.81
C TYR A 191 -4.13 -1.49 7.82
N PHE A 192 -4.65 -2.65 8.22
CA PHE A 192 -5.72 -2.77 9.18
C PHE A 192 -5.27 -3.69 10.33
N PRO A 193 -4.85 -3.12 11.48
CA PRO A 193 -4.58 -3.91 12.68
C PRO A 193 -5.90 -4.39 13.26
N TYR A 194 -6.18 -5.70 13.23
CA TYR A 194 -7.52 -6.23 13.51
C TYR A 194 -8.06 -5.82 14.89
N VAL A 195 -7.23 -5.90 15.95
CA VAL A 195 -7.69 -5.61 17.32
C VAL A 195 -7.95 -4.12 17.51
N GLU A 196 -6.96 -3.29 17.19
CA GLU A 196 -7.01 -1.84 17.36
C GLU A 196 -8.05 -1.22 16.41
N GLY A 197 -8.04 -1.63 15.15
CA GLY A 197 -8.96 -1.14 14.13
C GLY A 197 -10.43 -1.38 14.49
N PHE A 198 -10.77 -2.53 15.08
CA PHE A 198 -12.13 -2.78 15.56
C PHE A 198 -12.46 -2.09 16.89
N ASN A 199 -11.48 -1.79 17.74
CA ASN A 199 -11.73 -0.96 18.93
C ASN A 199 -12.07 0.46 18.50
N ASP A 200 -11.30 1.05 17.59
CA ASP A 200 -11.55 2.39 17.06
C ASP A 200 -12.93 2.49 16.38
N LEU A 201 -13.36 1.44 15.68
CA LEU A 201 -14.68 1.39 15.03
C LEU A 201 -15.85 1.35 16.02
N LYS A 202 -15.63 0.81 17.23
CA LYS A 202 -16.65 0.78 18.29
C LYS A 202 -16.77 2.10 19.02
N GLU A 203 -15.70 2.88 19.08
CA GLU A 203 -15.68 4.19 19.73
C GLU A 203 -16.38 5.26 18.89
N ASP A 204 -16.36 5.14 17.56
CA ASP A 204 -17.01 6.08 16.64
C ASP A 204 -17.78 5.37 15.52
N PHE A 205 -19.09 5.23 15.71
CA PHE A 205 -19.98 4.57 14.76
C PHE A 205 -20.08 5.29 13.40
N GLU A 206 -19.86 6.61 13.36
CA GLU A 206 -19.89 7.36 12.10
C GLU A 206 -18.71 7.00 11.20
N GLN A 207 -17.61 6.53 11.78
CA GLN A 207 -16.40 6.14 11.05
C GLN A 207 -16.47 4.72 10.46
N ILE A 208 -17.50 3.94 10.79
CA ILE A 208 -17.62 2.55 10.34
C ILE A 208 -17.68 2.48 8.81
N ALA A 209 -18.68 3.13 8.20
CA ALA A 209 -18.85 3.07 6.76
C ALA A 209 -17.61 3.60 5.99
N PRO A 210 -17.04 4.78 6.32
CA PRO A 210 -15.83 5.28 5.66
C PRO A 210 -14.61 4.36 5.79
N LYS A 211 -14.40 3.71 6.95
CA LYS A 211 -13.29 2.77 7.14
C LYS A 211 -13.50 1.49 6.35
N LEU A 212 -14.70 0.91 6.37
CA LEU A 212 -15.00 -0.29 5.59
C LEU A 212 -14.89 -0.03 4.09
N GLU A 213 -15.33 1.14 3.60
CA GLU A 213 -15.15 1.51 2.19
C GLU A 213 -13.67 1.66 1.82
N ARG A 214 -12.82 2.20 2.72
CA ARG A 214 -11.36 2.20 2.49
C ARG A 214 -10.80 0.78 2.39
N MET A 215 -11.20 -0.12 3.28
CA MET A 215 -10.77 -1.52 3.25
C MET A 215 -11.22 -2.25 1.98
N LYS A 216 -12.44 -1.98 1.49
CA LYS A 216 -12.97 -2.55 0.24
C LYS A 216 -12.21 -2.05 -0.99
N ASN A 217 -11.91 -0.76 -1.06
CA ASN A 217 -11.45 -0.12 -2.30
C ASN A 217 -9.91 0.01 -2.43
N ALA A 218 -9.13 -0.24 -1.37
CA ALA A 218 -7.67 -0.22 -1.46
C ALA A 218 -7.14 -1.24 -2.48
N ASP A 219 -6.05 -0.95 -3.20
CA ASP A 219 -5.49 -1.91 -4.18
C ASP A 219 -5.09 -3.22 -3.47
N VAL A 220 -4.49 -3.11 -2.28
CA VAL A 220 -4.20 -4.24 -1.40
C VAL A 220 -4.65 -3.90 0.02
N LEU A 221 -5.32 -4.84 0.68
CA LEU A 221 -5.70 -4.74 2.09
C LEU A 221 -4.81 -5.67 2.90
N PHE A 222 -4.06 -5.14 3.86
CA PHE A 222 -3.32 -5.95 4.83
C PHE A 222 -4.08 -6.01 6.16
N ILE A 223 -4.60 -7.18 6.49
CA ILE A 223 -5.26 -7.49 7.75
C ILE A 223 -4.25 -8.16 8.68
N ASP A 224 -3.84 -7.47 9.73
CA ASP A 224 -2.84 -7.96 10.68
C ASP A 224 -3.49 -8.53 11.94
N ASP A 225 -2.98 -9.66 12.42
CA ASP A 225 -3.45 -10.41 13.59
C ASP A 225 -4.97 -10.72 13.53
N LEU A 226 -5.46 -11.17 12.37
CA LEU A 226 -6.86 -11.56 12.17
C LEU A 226 -7.29 -12.58 13.23
N PHE A 227 -8.40 -12.29 13.92
CA PHE A 227 -8.98 -13.11 14.98
C PHE A 227 -8.06 -13.43 16.16
N LYS A 228 -7.08 -12.55 16.43
CA LYS A 228 -6.08 -12.68 17.51
C LYS A 228 -6.63 -13.39 18.75
N PRO A 229 -6.21 -14.64 19.03
CA PRO A 229 -6.80 -15.43 20.09
C PRO A 229 -6.62 -14.81 21.47
N VAL A 230 -7.59 -15.05 22.34
CA VAL A 230 -7.57 -14.68 23.76
C VAL A 230 -7.61 -15.91 24.64
N GLY A 231 -7.04 -15.82 25.84
CA GLY A 231 -6.89 -16.95 26.75
C GLY A 231 -5.51 -17.59 26.66
N ARG A 232 -5.31 -18.70 27.39
CA ARG A 232 -4.04 -19.44 27.43
C ARG A 232 -4.30 -20.94 27.44
N GLY A 233 -3.36 -21.71 26.89
CA GLY A 233 -3.44 -23.17 26.85
C GLY A 233 -4.71 -23.63 26.15
N VAL A 234 -5.42 -24.59 26.76
CA VAL A 234 -6.65 -25.20 26.23
C VAL A 234 -7.81 -24.21 26.09
N ASN A 235 -7.76 -23.07 26.81
CA ASN A 235 -8.81 -22.04 26.76
C ASN A 235 -8.52 -20.94 25.72
N ARG A 236 -7.53 -21.14 24.85
CA ARG A 236 -7.20 -20.19 23.78
C ARG A 236 -8.31 -20.27 22.73
N LYS A 237 -9.01 -19.16 22.50
CA LYS A 237 -10.10 -19.06 21.52
C LYS A 237 -9.95 -17.84 20.62
N PRO A 238 -10.41 -17.89 19.36
CA PRO A 238 -10.44 -16.74 18.46
C PRO A 238 -11.14 -15.53 19.08
N ARG A 239 -10.61 -14.32 18.84
CA ARG A 239 -11.31 -13.08 19.18
C ARG A 239 -12.13 -12.62 17.97
N ALA A 240 -13.37 -13.07 17.89
CA ALA A 240 -14.28 -12.73 16.82
C ALA A 240 -15.70 -12.57 17.39
N THR A 241 -16.17 -11.33 17.58
CA THR A 241 -17.60 -11.10 17.89
C THR A 241 -18.42 -11.22 16.61
N GLU A 242 -19.70 -11.60 16.68
CA GLU A 242 -20.60 -11.70 15.51
C GLU A 242 -20.51 -10.46 14.62
N TRP A 243 -20.61 -9.27 15.21
CA TRP A 243 -20.47 -8.01 14.47
C TRP A 243 -19.12 -7.85 13.73
N GLN A 244 -18.01 -8.32 14.32
CA GLN A 244 -16.69 -8.27 13.66
C GLN A 244 -16.64 -9.23 12.47
N ILE A 245 -17.21 -10.42 12.62
CA ILE A 245 -17.33 -11.41 11.54
C ILE A 245 -18.17 -10.84 10.41
N GLU A 246 -19.32 -10.24 10.70
CA GLU A 246 -20.18 -9.57 9.70
C GLU A 246 -19.43 -8.48 8.93
N GLN A 247 -18.69 -7.60 9.62
CA GLN A 247 -17.93 -6.53 8.96
C GLN A 247 -16.79 -7.10 8.10
N MET A 248 -16.05 -8.08 8.61
CA MET A 248 -14.97 -8.73 7.85
C MET A 248 -15.51 -9.48 6.65
N TYR A 249 -16.63 -10.18 6.79
CA TYR A 249 -17.33 -10.85 5.69
C TYR A 249 -17.71 -9.85 4.61
N ALA A 250 -18.29 -8.71 4.97
CA ALA A 250 -18.67 -7.68 3.99
C ALA A 250 -17.46 -7.15 3.20
N VAL A 251 -16.33 -6.94 3.86
CA VAL A 251 -15.08 -6.50 3.21
C VAL A 251 -14.48 -7.61 2.34
N ILE A 252 -14.26 -8.79 2.90
CA ILE A 252 -13.63 -9.91 2.20
C ILE A 252 -14.48 -10.37 1.02
N ASN A 253 -15.80 -10.47 1.16
CA ASN A 253 -16.68 -10.85 0.07
C ASN A 253 -16.62 -9.84 -1.09
N TYR A 254 -16.63 -8.54 -0.80
CA TYR A 254 -16.46 -7.52 -1.84
C TYR A 254 -15.12 -7.70 -2.57
N ARG A 255 -14.02 -7.83 -1.84
CA ARG A 255 -12.68 -8.00 -2.42
C ARG A 255 -12.54 -9.29 -3.20
N TYR A 256 -13.10 -10.37 -2.68
CA TYR A 256 -13.16 -11.68 -3.33
C TYR A 256 -13.85 -11.60 -4.68
N LEU A 257 -15.04 -10.99 -4.75
CA LEU A 257 -15.82 -10.85 -5.99
C LEU A 257 -15.14 -9.94 -7.02
N ASN A 258 -14.38 -8.93 -6.56
CA ASN A 258 -13.71 -7.96 -7.42
C ASN A 258 -12.23 -8.28 -7.68
N HIS A 259 -11.74 -9.46 -7.28
CA HIS A 259 -10.34 -9.86 -7.43
C HIS A 259 -9.34 -8.85 -6.85
N LEU A 260 -9.65 -8.32 -5.66
CA LEU A 260 -8.78 -7.36 -4.96
C LEU A 260 -7.92 -8.09 -3.91
N PRO A 261 -6.58 -8.08 -4.04
CA PRO A 261 -5.68 -8.83 -3.16
C PRO A 261 -5.80 -8.50 -1.68
N ILE A 262 -5.64 -9.50 -0.82
CA ILE A 262 -5.47 -9.34 0.62
C ILE A 262 -4.14 -9.92 1.07
N LEU A 263 -3.59 -9.33 2.13
CA LEU A 263 -2.50 -9.89 2.92
C LEU A 263 -3.08 -10.19 4.29
N VAL A 264 -2.92 -11.42 4.78
CA VAL A 264 -3.46 -11.85 6.07
C VAL A 264 -2.34 -12.36 6.95
N SER A 265 -2.27 -11.85 8.18
CA SER A 265 -1.54 -12.53 9.25
C SER A 265 -2.54 -12.99 10.31
N SER A 266 -2.37 -14.21 10.83
CA SER A 266 -3.16 -14.72 11.95
C SER A 266 -2.34 -15.62 12.85
N GLU A 267 -2.78 -15.75 14.10
CA GLU A 267 -2.28 -16.79 14.99
C GLU A 267 -3.11 -18.08 14.99
N LEU A 268 -4.13 -18.14 14.13
CA LEU A 268 -4.91 -19.32 13.80
C LEU A 268 -4.31 -20.02 12.58
N ASP A 269 -4.53 -21.32 12.47
CA ASP A 269 -4.33 -22.08 11.23
C ASP A 269 -5.58 -22.02 10.33
N VAL A 270 -5.59 -22.78 9.23
CA VAL A 270 -6.70 -22.77 8.26
C VAL A 270 -7.98 -23.33 8.88
N ASP A 271 -7.90 -24.46 9.57
CA ASP A 271 -9.06 -25.13 10.16
C ASP A 271 -9.68 -24.26 11.26
N GLN A 272 -8.85 -23.63 12.10
CA GLN A 272 -9.31 -22.71 13.14
C GLN A 272 -9.96 -21.45 12.58
N MET A 273 -9.54 -20.97 11.40
CA MET A 273 -10.23 -19.86 10.72
C MET A 273 -11.60 -20.31 10.19
N ASP A 274 -11.68 -21.52 9.65
CA ASP A 274 -12.93 -22.11 9.16
C ASP A 274 -13.95 -22.31 10.30
N GLU A 275 -13.48 -22.74 11.48
CA GLU A 275 -14.29 -22.85 12.70
C GLU A 275 -14.86 -21.50 13.18
N VAL A 276 -14.22 -20.37 12.86
CA VAL A 276 -14.75 -19.04 13.21
C VAL A 276 -15.94 -18.68 12.35
N ASP A 277 -15.82 -18.86 11.04
CA ASP A 277 -16.88 -18.70 10.05
C ASP A 277 -16.44 -19.36 8.73
N GLU A 278 -17.12 -20.44 8.34
CA GLU A 278 -16.76 -21.27 7.19
C GLU A 278 -16.72 -20.46 5.88
N ALA A 279 -17.68 -19.55 5.71
CA ALA A 279 -17.79 -18.75 4.48
C ALA A 279 -16.69 -17.69 4.36
N LEU A 280 -16.19 -17.16 5.48
CA LEU A 280 -15.05 -16.25 5.53
C LEU A 280 -13.74 -17.02 5.39
N GLY A 281 -13.55 -18.09 6.17
CA GLY A 281 -12.35 -18.92 6.19
C GLY A 281 -12.04 -19.51 4.81
N SER A 282 -13.01 -20.18 4.19
CA SER A 282 -12.88 -20.77 2.85
C SER A 282 -12.52 -19.74 1.77
N ARG A 283 -13.10 -18.53 1.79
CA ARG A 283 -12.75 -17.47 0.83
C ARG A 283 -11.35 -16.94 1.04
N ILE A 284 -10.94 -16.71 2.29
CA ILE A 284 -9.57 -16.28 2.59
C ILE A 284 -8.59 -17.33 2.08
N TYR A 285 -8.87 -18.62 2.34
CA TYR A 285 -8.04 -19.72 1.88
C TYR A 285 -7.95 -19.78 0.34
N GLU A 286 -9.07 -19.75 -0.39
CA GLU A 286 -9.06 -19.77 -1.86
C GLU A 286 -8.27 -18.57 -2.45
N MET A 287 -8.43 -17.37 -1.88
CA MET A 287 -7.68 -16.19 -2.31
C MET A 287 -6.17 -16.36 -2.09
N CYS A 288 -5.77 -17.08 -1.04
CA CYS A 288 -4.37 -17.23 -0.60
C CYS A 288 -3.75 -18.58 -0.95
N GLN A 289 -4.45 -19.48 -1.63
CA GLN A 289 -4.08 -20.89 -1.78
C GLN A 289 -2.66 -21.11 -2.34
N ASP A 290 -2.21 -20.24 -3.25
CA ASP A 290 -0.89 -20.34 -3.88
C ASP A 290 0.24 -19.80 -2.97
N PHE A 291 -0.11 -18.99 -1.96
CA PHE A 291 0.81 -18.30 -1.05
C PHE A 291 0.32 -18.36 0.40
N THR A 292 0.02 -19.56 0.89
CA THR A 292 -0.30 -19.77 2.31
C THR A 292 0.85 -20.50 3.00
N VAL A 293 1.30 -19.96 4.14
CA VAL A 293 2.29 -20.62 5.00
C VAL A 293 1.70 -20.74 6.41
N VAL A 294 1.57 -21.98 6.87
CA VAL A 294 1.16 -22.29 8.25
C VAL A 294 2.43 -22.56 9.06
N ILE A 295 2.69 -21.73 10.07
CA ILE A 295 3.88 -21.87 10.91
C ILE A 295 3.52 -22.68 12.14
N GLU A 296 4.04 -23.90 12.22
CA GLU A 296 3.89 -24.79 13.39
C GLU A 296 5.25 -25.15 13.99
N GLY A 297 5.28 -25.33 15.31
CA GLY A 297 6.46 -25.81 16.03
C GLY A 297 6.65 -25.18 17.39
N ASP A 298 7.81 -25.42 18.01
CA ASP A 298 8.08 -24.96 19.37
C ASP A 298 8.14 -23.43 19.43
N ARG A 299 7.24 -22.85 20.25
CA ARG A 299 7.17 -21.43 20.53
C ARG A 299 8.50 -20.84 20.98
N LYS A 300 9.34 -21.58 21.72
CA LYS A 300 10.62 -21.08 22.24
C LYS A 300 11.66 -20.94 21.14
N ILE A 301 11.54 -21.72 20.07
CA ILE A 301 12.44 -21.70 18.92
C ILE A 301 11.97 -20.66 17.90
N LEU A 302 10.66 -20.66 17.62
CA LEU A 302 10.07 -19.87 16.53
C LEU A 302 9.78 -18.43 16.92
N ASN A 303 9.54 -18.14 18.20
CA ASN A 303 9.21 -16.79 18.63
C ASN A 303 10.49 -15.94 18.76
N TYR A 304 10.63 -14.94 17.88
CA TYR A 304 11.74 -13.99 17.89
C TYR A 304 11.88 -13.20 19.19
N ARG A 305 10.80 -13.09 19.97
CA ARG A 305 10.74 -12.35 21.23
C ARG A 305 11.21 -13.17 22.43
N LEU A 306 11.40 -14.48 22.27
CA LEU A 306 11.76 -15.42 23.35
C LEU A 306 13.17 -16.02 23.17
N VAL A 307 13.99 -15.44 22.29
CA VAL A 307 15.37 -15.88 22.08
C VAL A 307 16.19 -15.67 23.37
N GLY A 308 16.88 -16.72 23.86
CA GLY A 308 17.67 -16.72 25.09
C GLY A 308 16.94 -17.22 26.35
N LEU A 309 15.65 -17.55 26.25
CA LEU A 309 14.85 -18.01 27.40
C LEU A 309 15.13 -19.47 27.82
N ASN A 310 15.97 -20.19 27.06
CA ASN A 310 16.42 -21.54 27.38
C ASN A 310 17.82 -21.56 28.04
N ASP A 311 18.48 -20.41 28.15
CA ASP A 311 19.82 -20.27 28.76
C ASP A 311 19.74 -19.84 30.24
N VAL A 312 18.56 -19.92 30.86
CA VAL A 312 18.26 -19.57 32.26
C VAL A 312 17.68 -20.78 33.00
#